data_AF-A0A497L014-F1
#
_entry.id   AF-A0A497L014-F1
#
_cell.length_a   1.000
_cell.length_b   1.000
_cell.length_c   1.000
_cell.angle_alpha   90.00
_cell.angle_beta   90.00
_cell.angle_gamma   90.00
#
_symmetry.space_group_name_H-M   'P 1'
#
loop_
_entity.id
_entity.type
_entity.pdbx_description
1 polymer ?
#
loop_
_entity_poly.entity_id
_entity_poly.type
_entity_poly.pdbx_seq_one_letter_code
_entity_poly.pdbx_strand_id
1 'polypeptide(L)' 'MSVVVSIRVKRELREEAKRLGIDLREVVERALEEEIKRRRRKELEEAIEDILRGMREISEEEFREVIREWRRRET' A
#
# COMPACT_ATOMS: atom_id res chain seq x y z
N MET A 1 16.88 3.49 13.86
CA MET A 1 16.70 2.44 14.88
C MET A 1 16.32 1.16 14.15
N SER A 2 17.04 0.05 14.34
CA SER A 2 16.76 -1.22 13.66
C SER A 2 16.28 -2.28 14.65
N VAL A 3 15.51 -3.26 14.16
CA VAL A 3 15.03 -4.41 14.93
C VAL A 3 15.52 -5.69 14.27
N VAL A 4 15.73 -6.75 15.05
CA VAL A 4 16.17 -8.04 14.52
C VAL A 4 14.95 -8.84 14.05
N VAL A 5 15.01 -9.32 12.80
CA VAL A 5 14.03 -10.25 12.23
C VAL A 5 14.72 -11.60 12.02
N SER A 6 14.23 -12.65 12.68
CA SER A 6 14.75 -14.01 12.55
C SER A 6 13.82 -14.84 11.69
N ILE A 7 14.27 -15.21 10.49
CA ILE A 7 13.53 -16.06 9.56
C ILE A 7 14.36 -17.28 9.15
N ARG A 8 13.68 -18.38 8.84
CA ARG A 8 14.33 -19.58 8.28
C ARG A 8 14.37 -19.46 6.76
N VAL A 9 15.56 -19.60 6.21
CA VAL A 9 15.80 -19.61 4.75
C VAL A 9 16.53 -20.89 4.36
N LYS A 10 16.43 -21.28 3.08
CA LYS A 10 17.21 -22.40 2.56
C LYS A 10 18.70 -22.09 2.72
N ARG A 11 19.46 -23.08 3.22
CA ARG A 11 20.91 -22.95 3.45
C ARG A 11 21.65 -22.54 2.18
N GLU A 12 21.30 -23.17 1.07
CA GLU A 12 21.87 -22.92 -0.26
C GLU A 12 21.74 -21.44 -0.67
N LEU A 13 20.59 -20.79 -0.42
CA LEU A 13 20.38 -19.39 -0.74
C LEU A 13 21.28 -18.46 0.07
N ARG A 14 21.44 -18.74 1.36
CA ARG A 14 22.31 -17.96 2.24
C ARG A 14 23.79 -18.11 1.84
N GLU A 15 24.20 -19.33 1.52
CA GLU A 15 25.57 -19.63 1.09
C GLU A 15 25.87 -18.99 -0.27
N GLU A 16 24.94 -19.07 -1.22
CA GLU A 16 25.06 -18.45 -2.53
C GLU A 16 25.12 -16.93 -2.44
N ALA A 17 24.21 -16.31 -1.67
CA ALA A 17 24.22 -14.86 -1.46
C ALA A 17 25.56 -14.39 -0.88
N LYS A 18 26.12 -15.14 0.09
CA LYS A 18 27.44 -14.85 0.64
C LYS A 18 28.55 -14.99 -0.41
N ARG A 19 28.52 -16.05 -1.23
CA ARG A 19 29.50 -16.28 -2.31
C ARG A 19 29.49 -15.16 -3.34
N LEU A 20 28.32 -14.64 -3.66
CA LEU A 20 28.12 -13.57 -4.64
C LEU A 20 28.30 -12.16 -4.04
N GLY A 21 28.56 -12.04 -2.73
CA GLY A 21 28.70 -10.73 -2.07
C GLY A 21 27.39 -9.94 -1.97
N ILE A 22 26.24 -10.62 -1.99
CA ILE A 22 24.92 -10.01 -1.88
C ILE A 22 24.65 -9.61 -0.43
N ASP A 23 24.26 -8.36 -0.21
CA ASP A 23 23.77 -7.90 1.09
C ASP A 23 22.34 -8.41 1.35
N LEU A 24 22.24 -9.44 2.18
CA LEU A 24 20.95 -10.02 2.59
C LEU A 24 20.06 -9.01 3.31
N ARG A 25 20.63 -8.06 4.06
CA ARG A 25 19.84 -7.03 4.76
C ARG A 25 19.19 -6.11 3.74
N GLU A 26 19.95 -5.59 2.79
CA GLU A 26 19.41 -4.69 1.74
C GLU A 26 18.33 -5.39 0.92
N VAL A 27 18.56 -6.65 0.52
CA VAL A 27 17.57 -7.44 -0.24
C VAL A 27 16.28 -7.63 0.56
N VAL A 28 16.38 -8.01 1.83
CA VAL A 28 15.21 -8.25 2.68
C VAL A 28 14.47 -6.94 2.97
N GLU A 29 15.18 -5.86 3.29
CA GLU A 29 14.56 -4.55 3.54
C GLU A 29 13.83 -4.04 2.30
N ARG A 30 14.46 -4.05 1.12
CA ARG A 30 13.83 -3.63 -0.14
C ARG A 30 12.60 -4.48 -0.46
N ALA A 31 12.69 -5.80 -0.34
CA ALA A 31 11.57 -6.70 -0.59
C ALA A 31 10.39 -6.43 0.36
N LEU A 32 10.67 -6.17 1.63
CA LEU A 32 9.65 -5.82 2.63
C LEU A 32 9.01 -4.46 2.31
N GLU A 33 9.79 -3.44 1.96
CA GLU A 33 9.29 -2.11 1.59
C GLU A 33 8.39 -2.16 0.36
N GLU A 34 8.81 -2.87 -0.68
CA GLU A 34 8.03 -3.07 -1.90
C GLU A 34 6.72 -3.80 -1.63
N GLU A 35 6.75 -4.87 -0.81
CA GLU A 35 5.55 -5.62 -0.46
C GLU A 35 4.56 -4.75 0.34
N ILE A 36 5.05 -3.97 1.31
CA ILE A 36 4.21 -3.04 2.09
C ILE A 36 3.59 -2.00 1.17
N LYS A 37 4.37 -1.39 0.28
CA LYS A 37 3.88 -0.39 -0.67
C LYS A 37 2.83 -0.97 -1.60
N ARG A 38 3.03 -2.20 -2.07
CA ARG A 38 2.06 -2.94 -2.89
C ARG A 38 0.77 -3.19 -2.11
N ARG A 39 0.87 -3.66 -0.86
CA ARG A 39 -0.29 -3.93 0.01
C ARG A 39 -1.13 -2.67 0.24
N ARG A 40 -0.47 -1.57 0.61
CA ARG A 40 -1.13 -0.27 0.83
C ARG A 40 -1.82 0.27 -0.42
N ARG A 41 -1.22 0.09 -1.59
CA ARG A 41 -1.86 0.47 -2.86
C ARG A 41 -3.14 -0.33 -3.09
N LYS A 42 -3.09 -1.65 -2.87
CA LYS A 42 -4.26 -2.52 -3.03
C LYS A 42 -5.39 -2.13 -2.07
N GLU A 43 -5.06 -1.84 -0.82
CA GLU A 43 -6.05 -1.36 0.17
C GLU A 43 -6.69 -0.04 -0.27
N LEU A 44 -5.92 0.88 -0.85
CA LEU A 44 -6.46 2.13 -1.39
C LEU A 44 -7.37 1.89 -2.61
N GLU A 45 -6.95 1.01 -3.53
CA GLU A 45 -7.75 0.64 -4.70
C GLU A 45 -9.09 0.02 -4.28
N GLU A 46 -9.07 -0.91 -3.32
CA GLU A 46 -10.28 -1.53 -2.76
C GLU A 46 -11.19 -0.49 -2.09
N ALA A 47 -10.64 0.43 -1.30
CA ALA A 47 -11.42 1.50 -0.68
C ALA A 47 -12.07 2.43 -1.72
N ILE A 48 -11.35 2.77 -2.80
CA ILE A 48 -11.90 3.57 -3.90
C ILE A 48 -13.02 2.81 -4.62
N GLU A 49 -12.83 1.51 -4.90
CA GLU A 49 -13.87 0.70 -5.53
C GLU A 49 -15.14 0.62 -4.68
N ASP A 50 -15.01 0.49 -3.36
CA ASP A 50 -16.14 0.47 -2.44
C ASP A 50 -16.87 1.82 -2.41
N ILE A 51 -16.14 2.93 -2.39
CA ILE A 51 -16.72 4.28 -2.50
C ILE A 51 -17.48 4.41 -3.82
N LEU A 52 -16.84 4.10 -4.95
CA LEU A 52 -17.47 4.18 -6.27
C LEU A 52 -18.71 3.28 -6.36
N ARG A 53 -18.68 2.11 -5.72
CA ARG A 53 -19.83 1.20 -5.66
C ARG A 53 -20.99 1.84 -4.90
N GLY A 54 -20.73 2.46 -3.76
CA GLY A 54 -21.73 3.19 -2.98
C GLY A 54 -22.27 4.45 -3.69
N MET A 55 -21.47 5.06 -4.55
CA MET A 55 -21.85 6.27 -5.30
C MET A 55 -22.54 5.99 -6.64
N ARG A 56 -22.76 4.73 -7.05
CA ARG A 56 -23.35 4.40 -8.37
C ARG A 56 -24.72 5.02 -8.61
N GLU A 57 -25.48 5.25 -7.54
CA GLU A 57 -26.83 5.82 -7.58
C GLU A 57 -26.83 7.35 -7.51
N ILE A 58 -25.66 7.98 -7.35
CA ILE A 58 -25.51 9.43 -7.24
C ILE A 58 -24.98 9.98 -8.57
N SER A 59 -25.74 10.88 -9.19
CA SER A 59 -25.28 11.61 -10.37
C SER A 59 -24.23 12.67 -10.01
N GLU A 60 -23.41 13.06 -10.99
CA GLU A 60 -22.42 14.13 -10.79
C GLU A 60 -23.07 15.46 -10.39
N GLU A 61 -24.28 15.73 -10.90
CA GLU A 61 -25.05 16.94 -10.62
C GLU A 61 -25.51 16.97 -9.15
N GLU A 62 -26.09 15.88 -8.65
CA GLU A 62 -26.48 15.73 -7.24
C GLU A 62 -25.28 15.90 -6.31
N PHE A 63 -24.13 15.31 -6.67
CA PHE A 63 -22.90 15.47 -5.89
C PHE A 63 -22.42 16.93 -5.89
N ARG A 64 -22.42 17.61 -7.04
CA ARG A 64 -22.05 19.03 -7.14
C ARG A 64 -22.97 19.92 -6.33
N GLU A 65 -24.27 19.66 -6.32
CA GLU A 65 -25.24 20.43 -5.52
C GLU A 65 -24.98 20.28 -4.02
N VAL A 66 -24.78 19.06 -3.52
CA VAL A 66 -24.45 18.80 -2.11
C VAL A 66 -23.18 19.55 -1.69
N ILE A 67 -22.11 19.51 -2.51
CA ILE A 67 -20.86 20.23 -2.24
C ILE A 67 -21.08 21.76 -2.22
N ARG A 68 -21.88 22.29 -3.15
CA ARG A 68 -22.21 23.73 -3.19
C ARG A 68 -23.05 24.17 -1.99
N GLU A 69 -23.97 23.34 -1.52
CA GLU A 69 -24.73 23.60 -0.30
C GLU A 69 -23.85 23.58 0.94
N TRP A 70 -22.99 22.58 1.06
CA TRP A 70 -22.10 22.43 2.21
C TRP A 70 -21.17 23.65 2.36
N ARG A 71 -20.54 24.09 1.26
CA ARG A 71 -19.67 25.27 1.26
C ARG A 71 -20.39 26.57 1.67
N ARG A 72 -21.68 26.70 1.32
CA ARG A 72 -22.51 27.85 1.72
C ARG A 72 -22.90 27.83 3.20
N ARG A 73 -22.87 26.67 3.88
CA ARG A 73 -23.20 26.55 5.30
C ARG A 73 -22.01 26.82 6.21
N GLU A 74 -20.78 26.63 5.72
CA GLU A 74 -19.55 26.89 6.48
C GLU A 74 -19.00 28.32 6.29
N THR A 75 -19.65 29.16 5.48
CA THR A 75 -19.33 30.59 5.31
C THR A 75 -20.47 31.44 5.88
#